data_AF-A0AAN6F2P8-F1
#
_entry.id   AF-A0AAN6F2P8-F1
#
_cell.length_a   1.000
_cell.length_b   1.000
_cell.length_c   1.000
_cell.angle_alpha   90.00
_cell.angle_beta   90.00
_cell.angle_gamma   90.00
#
_symmetry.space_group_name_H-M   'P 1'
#
loop_
_entity.id
_entity.type
_entity.pdbx_description
1 polymer ?
#
loop_
_entity_poly.entity_id
_entity_poly.type
_entity_poly.pdbx_seq_one_letter_code
_entity_poly.pdbx_strand_id
1 'polypeptide(L)'
;MLPPVDSAILTANPKFDALYRDICTNSLEQDDTSTLEAKARREHDHLEEEVYKTHIEAYRRETLCSNLESLAYRHEDLPDELRELVVLATATLNGHILDEDRELVEDELERFRESMPTVNVTVSRRLAQDLATLAHILGPGEPIPAADLPATIRQLQANMATSHAKLAQSRFALAREVQTLHDLYRQVTKASMRTLEQTIHGSVARGSKAQADYLATVAEGMNKKLGIQHAQLLQQVYTPEMQDLLKGG
;
A
#
# COMPACT_ATOMS: atom_id res chain seq x y z
N MET A 1 -13.97 -5.45 -6.17
CA MET A 1 -14.38 -6.86 -6.36
C MET A 1 -13.44 -7.78 -5.63
N LEU A 2 -13.94 -8.83 -4.98
CA LEU A 2 -13.09 -9.87 -4.39
C LEU A 2 -12.25 -10.57 -5.50
N PRO A 3 -10.96 -10.83 -5.25
CA PRO A 3 -10.11 -11.51 -6.23
C PRO A 3 -10.65 -12.93 -6.50
N PRO A 4 -10.61 -13.41 -7.76
CA PRO A 4 -11.14 -14.72 -8.11
C PRO A 4 -10.38 -15.83 -7.35
N VAL A 5 -11.14 -16.63 -6.60
CA VAL A 5 -10.60 -17.78 -5.86
C VAL A 5 -10.51 -19.00 -6.79
N ASP A 6 -9.44 -19.78 -6.62
CA ASP A 6 -9.21 -21.00 -7.39
C ASP A 6 -10.37 -22.01 -7.21
N SER A 7 -10.83 -22.59 -8.32
CA SER A 7 -11.97 -23.50 -8.37
C SER A 7 -11.73 -24.80 -7.60
N ALA A 8 -10.47 -25.18 -7.40
CA ALA A 8 -10.08 -26.31 -6.55
C ALA A 8 -10.39 -26.06 -5.05
N ILE A 9 -10.31 -24.81 -4.59
CA ILE A 9 -10.57 -24.45 -3.19
C ILE A 9 -12.09 -24.34 -2.93
N LEU A 10 -12.84 -23.83 -3.92
CA LEU A 10 -14.30 -23.73 -3.87
C LEU A 10 -14.96 -25.11 -3.85
N THR A 11 -14.44 -26.06 -4.64
CA THR A 11 -14.95 -27.45 -4.65
C THR A 11 -14.58 -28.25 -3.41
N ALA A 12 -13.42 -27.96 -2.79
CA ALA A 12 -13.01 -28.58 -1.53
C ALA A 12 -13.82 -28.07 -0.31
N ASN A 13 -14.34 -26.84 -0.36
CA ASN A 13 -15.07 -26.20 0.73
C ASN A 13 -16.44 -25.66 0.27
N PRO A 14 -17.47 -26.53 0.17
CA PRO A 14 -18.77 -26.15 -0.40
C PRO A 14 -19.50 -25.06 0.40
N LYS A 15 -19.28 -24.99 1.72
CA LYS A 15 -19.81 -23.90 2.56
C LYS A 15 -19.18 -22.54 2.22
N PHE A 16 -17.89 -22.56 1.87
CA PHE A 16 -17.17 -21.36 1.45
C PHE A 16 -17.57 -20.93 0.03
N ASP A 17 -17.82 -21.88 -0.89
CA ASP A 17 -18.37 -21.55 -2.23
C ASP A 17 -19.75 -20.89 -2.13
N ALA A 18 -20.64 -21.44 -1.28
CA ALA A 18 -21.96 -20.85 -1.04
C ALA A 18 -21.85 -19.41 -0.49
N LEU A 19 -20.99 -19.20 0.51
CA LEU A 19 -20.75 -17.88 1.09
C LEU A 19 -20.09 -16.91 0.10
N TYR A 20 -19.09 -17.36 -0.65
CA TYR A 20 -18.38 -16.56 -1.65
C TYR A 20 -19.32 -16.08 -2.75
N ARG A 21 -20.21 -16.97 -3.24
CA ARG A 21 -21.25 -16.60 -4.21
C ARG A 21 -22.25 -15.64 -3.60
N ASP A 22 -22.77 -15.93 -2.41
CA ASP A 22 -23.75 -15.06 -1.74
C ASP A 22 -23.20 -13.65 -1.50
N ILE A 23 -21.93 -13.53 -1.08
CA ILE A 23 -21.27 -12.24 -0.93
C ILE A 23 -21.11 -11.53 -2.28
N CYS A 24 -20.72 -12.25 -3.33
CA CYS A 24 -20.53 -11.68 -4.67
C CYS A 24 -21.83 -11.35 -5.41
N THR A 25 -22.97 -11.96 -5.04
CA THR A 25 -24.26 -11.74 -5.73
C THR A 25 -25.24 -10.90 -4.93
N ASN A 26 -25.32 -11.10 -3.61
CA ASN A 26 -26.33 -10.49 -2.76
C ASN A 26 -25.79 -9.39 -1.86
N SER A 27 -24.50 -9.38 -1.54
CA SER A 27 -23.93 -8.47 -0.53
C SER A 27 -23.10 -7.30 -1.09
N LEU A 28 -22.58 -7.40 -2.32
CA LEU A 28 -21.70 -6.40 -2.92
C LEU A 28 -22.24 -5.97 -4.28
N GLU A 29 -22.57 -4.68 -4.43
CA GLU A 29 -22.82 -4.04 -5.72
C GLU A 29 -21.50 -3.93 -6.52
N GLN A 30 -21.62 -3.67 -7.84
CA GLN A 30 -20.51 -3.64 -8.80
C GLN A 30 -19.41 -2.60 -8.46
N ASP A 31 -19.70 -1.67 -7.55
CA ASP A 31 -18.82 -0.59 -7.05
C ASP A 31 -18.28 -0.84 -5.62
N ASP A 32 -18.24 -2.09 -5.14
CA ASP A 32 -17.70 -2.47 -3.82
C ASP A 32 -18.49 -1.94 -2.60
N THR A 33 -19.72 -1.47 -2.79
CA THR A 33 -20.62 -1.04 -1.72
C THR A 33 -21.62 -2.13 -1.32
N SER A 34 -22.00 -2.14 -0.04
CA SER A 34 -22.99 -3.08 0.50
C SER A 34 -24.40 -2.77 -0.01
N THR A 35 -25.12 -3.80 -0.44
CA THR A 35 -26.56 -3.79 -0.77
C THR A 35 -27.43 -3.70 0.49
N LEU A 36 -27.25 -2.66 1.31
CA LEU A 36 -28.21 -2.36 2.36
C LEU A 36 -29.60 -2.14 1.73
N GLU A 37 -30.64 -2.80 2.25
CA GLU A 37 -32.03 -2.58 1.85
C GLU A 37 -32.34 -1.07 1.88
N ALA A 38 -33.17 -0.56 0.96
CA ALA A 38 -33.45 0.88 0.86
C ALA A 38 -33.96 1.51 2.17
N LYS A 39 -34.58 0.71 3.05
CA LYS A 39 -34.98 1.13 4.39
C LYS A 39 -33.78 1.25 5.33
N ALA A 40 -32.89 0.25 5.35
CA ALA A 40 -31.67 0.26 6.16
C ALA A 40 -30.69 1.36 5.73
N ARG A 41 -30.61 1.69 4.43
CA ARG A 41 -29.85 2.86 3.95
C ARG A 41 -30.40 4.17 4.51
N ARG A 42 -31.72 4.37 4.48
CA ARG A 42 -32.34 5.59 5.04
C ARG A 42 -32.16 5.71 6.56
N GLU A 43 -32.25 4.61 7.28
CA GLU A 43 -31.98 4.58 8.73
C GLU A 43 -30.52 4.92 9.02
N HIS A 44 -29.58 4.41 8.21
CA HIS A 44 -28.16 4.75 8.30
C HIS A 44 -27.91 6.23 8.00
N ASP A 45 -28.48 6.76 6.91
CA ASP A 45 -28.35 8.18 6.53
C ASP A 45 -28.90 9.10 7.64
N HIS A 46 -30.05 8.74 8.24
CA HIS A 46 -30.62 9.47 9.37
C HIS A 46 -29.70 9.45 10.59
N LEU A 47 -29.17 8.28 10.94
CA LEU A 47 -28.22 8.14 12.05
C LEU A 47 -26.96 8.96 11.79
N GLU A 48 -26.42 8.94 10.57
CA GLU A 48 -25.27 9.76 10.20
C GLU A 48 -25.55 11.25 10.35
N GLU A 49 -26.75 11.72 9.98
CA GLU A 49 -27.16 13.11 10.21
C GLU A 49 -27.25 13.45 11.70
N GLU A 50 -27.81 12.57 12.53
CA GLU A 50 -27.89 12.77 13.99
C GLU A 50 -26.50 12.79 14.64
N VAL A 51 -25.64 11.85 14.25
CA VAL A 51 -24.23 11.79 14.67
C VAL A 51 -23.53 13.08 14.25
N TYR A 52 -23.67 13.52 13.00
CA TYR A 52 -23.06 14.77 12.55
C TYR A 52 -23.52 15.99 13.35
N LYS A 53 -24.82 16.11 13.65
CA LYS A 53 -25.38 17.19 14.47
C LYS A 53 -24.82 17.17 15.89
N THR A 54 -24.87 16.02 16.56
CA THR A 54 -24.37 15.85 17.93
C THR A 54 -22.87 16.11 18.02
N HIS A 55 -22.09 15.68 17.03
CA HIS A 55 -20.67 16.00 16.95
C HIS A 55 -20.43 17.51 16.80
N ILE A 56 -21.16 18.20 15.91
CA ILE A 56 -21.03 19.65 15.78
C ILE A 56 -21.32 20.36 17.10
N GLU A 57 -22.37 19.95 17.81
CA GLU A 57 -22.73 20.54 19.10
C GLU A 57 -21.64 20.29 20.15
N ALA A 58 -21.13 19.06 20.23
CA ALA A 58 -20.03 18.72 21.12
C ALA A 58 -18.76 19.53 20.81
N TYR A 59 -18.37 19.63 19.53
CA TYR A 59 -17.20 20.41 19.10
C TYR A 59 -17.36 21.90 19.36
N ARG A 60 -18.56 22.46 19.17
CA ARG A 60 -18.84 23.87 19.51
C ARG A 60 -18.65 24.11 21.00
N ARG A 61 -19.20 23.22 21.84
CA ARG A 61 -19.07 23.32 23.30
C ARG A 61 -17.61 23.21 23.72
N GLU A 62 -16.89 22.22 23.21
CA GLU A 62 -15.47 21.98 23.50
C GLU A 62 -14.60 23.17 23.07
N THR A 63 -14.83 23.69 21.86
CA THR A 63 -14.09 24.86 21.35
C THR A 63 -14.32 26.08 22.24
N LEU A 64 -15.56 26.32 22.66
CA LEU A 64 -15.89 27.42 23.56
C LEU A 64 -15.24 27.23 24.94
N CYS A 65 -15.35 26.05 25.53
CA CYS A 65 -14.74 25.75 26.84
C CYS A 65 -13.22 25.91 26.78
N SER A 66 -12.55 25.34 25.77
CA SER A 66 -11.10 25.47 25.59
C SER A 66 -10.65 26.92 25.42
N ASN A 67 -11.44 27.74 24.71
CA ASN A 67 -11.15 29.16 24.58
C ASN A 67 -11.35 29.92 25.90
N LEU A 68 -12.40 29.61 26.67
CA LEU A 68 -12.65 30.19 27.98
C LEU A 68 -11.57 29.80 28.99
N GLU A 69 -11.15 28.52 29.03
CA GLU A 69 -10.02 28.06 29.84
C GLU A 69 -8.76 28.83 29.49
N SER A 70 -8.47 28.99 28.20
CA SER A 70 -7.26 29.70 27.82
C SER A 70 -7.33 31.21 28.09
N LEU A 71 -8.52 31.81 28.19
CA LEU A 71 -8.69 33.19 28.67
C LEU A 71 -8.51 33.30 30.18
N ALA A 72 -8.95 32.29 30.93
CA ALA A 72 -8.73 32.21 32.37
C ALA A 72 -7.23 32.23 32.74
N TYR A 73 -6.36 31.58 31.96
CA TYR A 73 -4.92 31.52 32.25
C TYR A 73 -4.07 32.65 31.65
N ARG A 74 -4.60 33.48 30.75
CA ARG A 74 -3.83 34.55 30.09
C ARG A 74 -4.05 35.91 30.74
N HIS A 75 -3.00 36.47 31.33
CA HIS A 75 -3.07 37.72 32.11
C HIS A 75 -3.37 38.99 31.31
N GLU A 76 -3.15 39.01 30.00
CA GLU A 76 -3.20 40.23 29.19
C GLU A 76 -4.59 40.58 28.63
N ASP A 77 -5.52 39.61 28.58
CA ASP A 77 -6.75 39.75 27.80
C ASP A 77 -7.97 40.20 28.64
N LEU A 78 -7.97 39.95 29.95
CA LEU A 78 -9.07 40.30 30.87
C LEU A 78 -8.55 40.81 32.23
N PRO A 79 -9.31 41.73 32.88
CA PRO A 79 -9.13 42.08 34.29
C PRO A 79 -9.20 40.86 35.22
N ASP A 80 -8.48 40.89 36.33
CA ASP A 80 -8.37 39.77 37.27
C ASP A 80 -9.72 39.34 37.85
N GLU A 81 -10.61 40.28 38.15
CA GLU A 81 -11.96 40.00 38.67
C GLU A 81 -12.81 39.22 37.66
N LEU A 82 -12.73 39.55 36.37
CA LEU A 82 -13.46 38.83 35.32
C LEU A 82 -12.84 37.47 35.02
N ARG A 83 -11.54 37.32 35.24
CA ARG A 83 -10.81 36.05 35.06
C ARG A 83 -11.28 35.00 36.06
N GLU A 84 -11.42 35.37 37.33
CA GLU A 84 -11.93 34.48 38.38
C GLU A 84 -13.36 34.02 38.06
N LEU A 85 -14.22 34.93 37.58
CA LEU A 85 -15.56 34.60 37.11
C LEU A 85 -15.54 33.65 35.90
N VAL A 86 -14.61 33.85 34.95
CA VAL A 86 -14.44 32.94 33.80
C VAL A 86 -13.95 31.56 34.25
N VAL A 87 -13.01 31.46 35.18
CA VAL A 87 -12.55 30.18 35.74
C VAL A 87 -13.72 29.41 36.35
N LEU A 88 -14.51 30.10 37.17
CA LEU A 88 -15.66 29.51 37.87
C LEU A 88 -16.77 29.09 36.89
N ALA A 89 -17.09 29.93 35.90
CA ALA A 89 -18.02 29.61 34.83
C ALA A 89 -17.52 28.42 33.97
N THR A 90 -16.22 28.32 33.73
CA THR A 90 -15.66 27.20 32.96
C THR A 90 -15.66 25.90 33.77
N ALA A 91 -15.37 25.97 35.07
CA ALA A 91 -15.46 24.84 35.98
C ALA A 91 -16.90 24.29 36.11
N THR A 92 -17.91 25.17 36.17
CA THR A 92 -19.32 24.75 36.13
C THR A 92 -19.70 24.12 34.80
N LEU A 93 -19.29 24.70 33.67
CA LEU A 93 -19.56 24.16 32.33
C LEU A 93 -18.91 22.80 32.07
N ASN A 94 -17.76 22.53 32.69
CA ASN A 94 -17.08 21.23 32.61
C ASN A 94 -17.60 20.19 33.61
N GLY A 95 -18.54 20.57 34.49
CA GLY A 95 -19.08 19.68 35.52
C GLY A 95 -18.10 19.40 36.67
N HIS A 96 -17.16 20.31 36.92
CA HIS A 96 -16.23 20.22 38.05
C HIS A 96 -16.85 20.71 39.37
N ILE A 97 -17.99 21.40 39.30
CA ILE A 97 -18.78 21.80 40.47
C ILE A 97 -19.95 20.83 40.59
N LEU A 98 -20.10 20.20 41.75
CA LEU A 98 -21.21 19.31 42.06
C LEU A 98 -22.52 20.10 42.12
N ASP A 99 -23.65 19.47 41.79
CA ASP A 99 -24.96 20.13 41.81
C ASP A 99 -25.33 20.69 43.21
N GLU A 100 -24.77 20.09 44.28
CA GLU A 100 -24.94 20.53 45.68
C GLU A 100 -24.25 21.88 45.97
N ASP A 101 -23.14 22.17 45.30
CA ASP A 101 -22.36 23.40 45.47
C ASP A 101 -22.79 24.51 44.50
N ARG A 102 -23.79 24.23 43.64
CA ARG A 102 -24.23 25.14 42.59
C ARG A 102 -24.92 26.39 43.15
N GLU A 103 -25.65 26.25 44.26
CA GLU A 103 -26.29 27.37 44.96
C GLU A 103 -25.25 28.36 45.51
N LEU A 104 -24.04 27.90 45.84
CA LEU A 104 -22.96 28.74 46.39
C LEU A 104 -22.29 29.61 45.33
N VAL A 105 -22.48 29.29 44.05
CA VAL A 105 -21.79 29.88 42.90
C VAL A 105 -22.76 30.71 42.03
N GLU A 106 -24.05 30.71 42.39
CA GLU A 106 -25.11 31.32 41.58
C GLU A 106 -24.93 32.84 41.46
N ASP A 107 -24.57 33.52 42.55
CA ASP A 107 -24.31 34.97 42.57
C ASP A 107 -23.14 35.37 41.65
N GLU A 108 -22.06 34.58 41.65
CA GLU A 108 -20.92 34.79 40.77
C GLU A 108 -21.27 34.50 39.30
N LEU A 109 -22.12 33.50 39.04
CA LEU A 109 -22.62 33.21 37.69
C LEU A 109 -23.52 34.33 37.16
N GLU A 110 -24.31 34.97 38.02
CA GLU A 110 -25.10 36.15 37.63
C GLU A 110 -24.19 37.33 37.25
N ARG A 111 -23.16 37.62 38.05
CA ARG A 111 -22.15 38.64 37.72
C ARG A 111 -21.39 38.31 36.44
N PHE A 112 -21.07 37.03 36.22
CA PHE A 112 -20.50 36.58 34.95
C PHE A 112 -21.46 36.88 33.78
N ARG A 113 -22.76 36.62 33.95
CA ARG A 113 -23.81 36.89 32.95
C ARG A 113 -23.94 38.38 32.61
N GLU A 114 -23.66 39.27 33.56
CA GLU A 114 -23.62 40.72 33.31
C GLU A 114 -22.35 41.13 32.52
N SER A 115 -21.22 40.48 32.80
CA SER A 115 -19.93 40.73 32.12
C SER A 115 -19.72 40.00 30.79
N MET A 116 -20.64 39.09 30.45
CA MET A 116 -20.68 38.25 29.24
C MET A 116 -20.39 39.00 27.93
N PRO A 117 -20.88 40.24 27.70
CA PRO A 117 -20.56 40.98 26.48
C PRO A 117 -19.05 41.21 26.27
N THR A 118 -18.32 41.53 27.34
CA THR A 118 -16.87 41.75 27.31
C THR A 118 -16.12 40.46 27.05
N VAL A 119 -16.54 39.37 27.70
CA VAL A 119 -15.99 38.02 27.49
C VAL A 119 -16.23 37.59 26.04
N ASN A 120 -17.44 37.77 25.52
CA ASN A 120 -17.81 37.41 24.15
C ASN A 120 -16.99 38.15 23.10
N VAL A 121 -16.76 39.46 23.28
CA VAL A 121 -15.90 40.23 22.35
C VAL A 121 -14.49 39.66 22.33
N THR A 122 -13.96 39.28 23.49
CA THR A 122 -12.60 38.75 23.62
C THR A 122 -12.47 37.34 23.03
N VAL A 123 -13.42 36.45 23.33
CA VAL A 123 -13.53 35.11 22.72
C VAL A 123 -13.67 35.23 21.20
N SER A 124 -14.55 36.10 20.71
CA SER A 124 -14.78 36.29 19.27
C SER A 124 -13.54 36.82 18.55
N ARG A 125 -12.84 37.78 19.15
CA ARG A 125 -11.57 38.30 18.62
C ARG A 125 -10.54 37.18 18.48
N ARG A 126 -10.46 36.32 19.50
CA ARG A 126 -9.52 35.20 19.52
C ARG A 126 -9.87 34.15 18.47
N LEU A 127 -11.13 33.73 18.37
CA LEU A 127 -11.58 32.82 17.32
C LEU A 127 -11.28 33.37 15.93
N ALA A 128 -11.41 34.68 15.72
CA ALA A 128 -11.03 35.31 14.47
C ALA A 128 -9.51 35.28 14.21
N GLN A 129 -8.68 35.41 15.25
CA GLN A 129 -7.22 35.25 15.15
C GLN A 129 -6.83 33.80 14.82
N ASP A 130 -7.43 32.83 15.51
CA ASP A 130 -7.19 31.40 15.25
C ASP A 130 -7.58 31.06 13.80
N LEU A 131 -8.74 31.56 13.34
CA LEU A 131 -9.18 31.42 11.96
C LEU A 131 -8.20 32.05 10.94
N ALA A 132 -7.64 33.22 11.26
CA ALA A 132 -6.63 33.86 10.41
C ALA A 132 -5.33 33.06 10.37
N THR A 133 -4.89 32.48 11.49
CA THR A 133 -3.71 31.61 11.51
C THR A 133 -3.94 30.33 10.71
N LEU A 134 -5.12 29.70 10.81
CA LEU A 134 -5.48 28.55 10.00
C LEU A 134 -5.51 28.89 8.51
N ALA A 135 -6.06 30.04 8.13
CA ALA A 135 -6.04 30.52 6.75
C ALA A 135 -4.61 30.70 6.22
N HIS A 136 -3.69 31.20 7.06
CA HIS A 136 -2.28 31.35 6.70
C HIS A 136 -1.54 30.01 6.56
N ILE A 137 -1.83 29.04 7.43
CA ILE A 137 -1.24 27.69 7.34
C ILE A 137 -1.67 27.00 6.04
N LEU A 138 -2.93 27.18 5.63
CA LEU A 138 -3.45 26.59 4.40
C LEU A 138 -2.95 27.29 3.13
N GLY A 139 -2.61 28.58 3.22
CA GLY A 139 -2.12 29.40 2.12
C GLY A 139 -0.89 30.23 2.54
N PRO A 140 0.34 29.69 2.45
CA PRO A 140 1.54 30.40 2.88
C PRO A 140 1.87 31.64 2.00
N GLY A 141 1.23 31.77 0.83
CA GLY A 141 1.44 32.89 -0.10
C GLY A 141 0.33 33.95 -0.08
N GLU A 142 -0.94 33.54 -0.07
CA GLU A 142 -2.09 34.44 -0.08
C GLU A 142 -3.10 33.97 0.97
N PRO A 143 -3.50 34.83 1.93
CA PRO A 143 -4.42 34.45 2.98
C PRO A 143 -5.78 34.12 2.38
N ILE A 144 -6.22 32.88 2.59
CA ILE A 144 -7.51 32.38 2.10
C ILE A 144 -8.62 33.07 2.91
N PRO A 145 -9.68 33.60 2.27
CA PRO A 145 -10.82 34.15 2.98
C PRO A 145 -11.43 33.11 3.94
N ALA A 146 -11.80 33.54 5.14
CA ALA A 146 -12.44 32.70 6.16
C ALA A 146 -13.68 31.93 5.64
N ALA A 147 -14.42 32.52 4.70
CA ALA A 147 -15.61 31.92 4.10
C ALA A 147 -15.29 30.71 3.20
N ASP A 148 -14.11 30.72 2.56
CA ASP A 148 -13.70 29.69 1.61
C ASP A 148 -12.95 28.54 2.29
N LEU A 149 -12.50 28.75 3.52
CA LEU A 149 -11.73 27.79 4.34
C LEU A 149 -12.38 26.39 4.39
N PRO A 150 -13.70 26.24 4.66
CA PRO A 150 -14.33 24.92 4.71
C PRO A 150 -14.32 24.20 3.36
N ALA A 151 -14.49 24.95 2.26
CA ALA A 151 -14.46 24.39 0.91
C ALA A 151 -13.05 23.92 0.56
N THR A 152 -12.03 24.72 0.87
CA THR A 152 -10.62 24.33 0.67
C THR A 152 -10.24 23.11 1.51
N ILE A 153 -10.64 23.04 2.78
CA ILE A 153 -10.37 21.88 3.64
C ILE A 153 -11.01 20.62 3.06
N ARG A 154 -12.27 20.67 2.63
CA ARG A 154 -12.95 19.54 1.99
C ARG A 154 -12.23 19.11 0.70
N GLN A 155 -11.79 20.07 -0.11
CA GLN A 155 -11.03 19.78 -1.33
C GLN A 155 -9.69 19.11 -1.02
N LEU A 156 -8.96 19.58 0.00
CA LEU A 156 -7.71 18.96 0.45
C LEU A 156 -7.92 17.54 0.96
N GLN A 157 -8.99 17.31 1.74
CA GLN A 157 -9.36 15.97 2.21
C GLN A 157 -9.67 15.03 1.04
N ALA A 158 -10.45 15.49 0.05
CA ALA A 158 -10.77 14.72 -1.16
C ALA A 158 -9.51 14.42 -1.99
N ASN A 159 -8.61 15.39 -2.14
CA ASN A 159 -7.33 15.22 -2.84
C ASN A 159 -6.43 14.21 -2.11
N MET A 160 -6.37 14.28 -0.78
CA MET A 160 -5.60 13.35 0.05
C MET A 160 -6.14 11.93 -0.08
N ALA A 161 -7.47 11.74 0.02
CA ALA A 161 -8.11 10.44 -0.21
C ALA A 161 -7.81 9.88 -1.61
N THR A 162 -7.90 10.74 -2.64
CA THR A 162 -7.57 10.37 -4.03
C THR A 162 -6.10 9.98 -4.18
N SER A 163 -5.19 10.74 -3.56
CA SER A 163 -3.75 10.44 -3.57
C SER A 163 -3.45 9.10 -2.90
N HIS A 164 -4.07 8.84 -1.75
CA HIS A 164 -3.95 7.55 -1.06
C HIS A 164 -4.45 6.39 -1.91
N ALA A 165 -5.60 6.54 -2.57
CA ALA A 165 -6.14 5.52 -3.47
C ALA A 165 -5.19 5.24 -4.65
N LYS A 166 -4.66 6.29 -5.29
CA LYS A 166 -3.66 6.17 -6.38
C LYS A 166 -2.39 5.48 -5.92
N LEU A 167 -1.88 5.83 -4.74
CA LEU A 167 -0.69 5.20 -4.16
C LEU A 167 -0.93 3.72 -3.89
N ALA A 168 -2.09 3.36 -3.32
CA ALA A 168 -2.46 1.96 -3.11
C ALA A 168 -2.52 1.18 -4.43
N GLN A 169 -3.16 1.75 -5.46
CA GLN A 169 -3.24 1.16 -6.79
C GLN A 169 -1.86 0.95 -7.41
N SER A 170 -0.96 1.95 -7.30
CA SER A 170 0.41 1.85 -7.78
C SER A 170 1.19 0.74 -7.06
N ARG A 171 1.02 0.60 -5.75
CA ARG A 171 1.63 -0.49 -4.96
C ARG A 171 1.15 -1.87 -5.42
N PHE A 172 -0.14 -2.02 -5.72
CA PHE A 172 -0.68 -3.28 -6.28
C PHE A 172 -0.12 -3.57 -7.67
N ALA A 173 -0.08 -2.56 -8.55
CA ALA A 173 0.48 -2.71 -9.89
C ALA A 173 1.96 -3.14 -9.84
N LEU A 174 2.76 -2.50 -8.99
CA LEU A 174 4.16 -2.84 -8.78
C LEU A 174 4.34 -4.27 -8.26
N ALA A 175 3.55 -4.68 -7.26
CA ALA A 175 3.60 -6.05 -6.74
C ALA A 175 3.32 -7.09 -7.84
N ARG A 176 2.34 -6.80 -8.72
CA ARG A 176 2.03 -7.66 -9.87
C ARG A 176 3.20 -7.72 -10.87
N GLU A 177 3.80 -6.59 -11.20
CA GLU A 177 4.96 -6.56 -12.10
C GLU A 177 6.15 -7.33 -11.52
N VAL A 178 6.44 -7.17 -10.23
CA VAL A 178 7.51 -7.93 -9.54
C VAL A 178 7.24 -9.43 -9.63
N GLN A 179 6.00 -9.88 -9.46
CA GLN A 179 5.63 -11.29 -9.61
C GLN A 179 5.90 -11.78 -11.04
N THR A 180 5.47 -11.02 -12.06
CA THR A 180 5.73 -11.39 -13.47
C THR A 180 7.22 -11.44 -13.79
N LEU A 181 8.01 -10.52 -13.24
CA LEU A 181 9.47 -10.52 -13.40
C LEU A 181 10.09 -11.77 -12.76
N HIS A 182 9.62 -12.16 -11.58
CA HIS A 182 10.12 -13.34 -10.88
C HIS A 182 9.81 -14.64 -11.64
N ASP A 183 8.61 -14.73 -12.23
CA ASP A 183 8.23 -15.86 -13.08
C ASP A 183 9.07 -15.92 -14.35
N LEU A 184 9.33 -14.77 -14.99
CA LEU A 184 10.21 -14.70 -16.15
C LEU A 184 11.65 -15.11 -15.79
N TYR A 185 12.18 -14.60 -14.69
CA TYR A 185 13.52 -14.96 -14.21
C TYR A 185 13.63 -16.47 -13.94
N ARG A 186 12.59 -17.07 -13.34
CA ARG A 186 12.50 -18.51 -13.14
C ARG A 186 12.51 -19.28 -14.46
N GLN A 187 11.78 -18.81 -15.47
CA GLN A 187 11.76 -19.44 -16.79
C GLN A 187 13.13 -19.36 -17.48
N VAL A 188 13.77 -18.19 -17.47
CA VAL A 188 15.10 -17.98 -18.06
C VAL A 188 16.15 -18.84 -17.37
N THR A 189 16.12 -18.89 -16.03
CA THR A 189 17.05 -19.71 -15.25
C THR A 189 16.87 -21.20 -15.55
N LYS A 190 15.63 -21.68 -15.60
CA LYS A 190 15.32 -23.08 -15.98
C LYS A 190 15.79 -23.41 -17.39
N ALA A 191 15.54 -22.53 -18.37
CA ALA A 191 15.97 -22.71 -19.74
C ALA A 191 17.51 -22.78 -19.81
N SER A 192 18.19 -21.88 -19.11
CA SER A 192 19.66 -21.85 -19.05
C SER A 192 20.23 -23.13 -18.45
N MET A 193 19.69 -23.60 -17.31
CA MET A 193 20.08 -24.87 -16.69
C MET A 193 19.90 -26.03 -17.67
N ARG A 194 18.73 -26.12 -18.32
CA ARG A 194 18.44 -27.19 -19.27
C ARG A 194 19.38 -27.17 -20.48
N THR A 195 19.70 -25.99 -21.02
CA THR A 195 20.66 -25.85 -22.12
C THR A 195 22.06 -26.27 -21.67
N LEU A 196 22.48 -25.90 -20.46
CA LEU A 196 23.79 -26.31 -19.91
C LEU A 196 23.87 -27.83 -19.72
N GLU A 197 22.83 -28.42 -19.15
CA GLU A 197 22.70 -29.87 -18.97
C GLU A 197 22.74 -30.60 -20.31
N GLN A 198 22.06 -30.09 -21.34
CA GLN A 198 22.03 -30.71 -22.67
C GLN A 198 23.36 -30.58 -23.43
N THR A 199 24.03 -29.42 -23.33
CA THR A 199 25.20 -29.10 -24.16
C THR A 199 26.53 -29.53 -23.54
N ILE A 200 26.67 -29.53 -22.22
CA ILE A 200 27.93 -29.92 -21.55
C ILE A 200 27.85 -31.35 -21.04
N HIS A 201 26.71 -31.74 -20.44
CA HIS A 201 26.56 -33.01 -19.74
C HIS A 201 25.54 -33.95 -20.39
N GLY A 202 25.02 -33.58 -21.56
CA GLY A 202 23.84 -34.20 -22.15
C GLY A 202 24.14 -35.24 -23.22
N SER A 203 23.08 -35.82 -23.77
CA SER A 203 23.16 -36.77 -24.89
C SER A 203 23.80 -36.16 -26.14
N VAL A 204 23.66 -34.85 -26.35
CA VAL A 204 24.28 -34.14 -27.48
C VAL A 204 25.80 -34.11 -27.34
N ALA A 205 26.31 -33.72 -26.16
CA ALA A 205 27.74 -33.73 -25.87
C ALA A 205 28.34 -35.15 -26.00
N ARG A 206 27.66 -36.14 -25.40
CA ARG A 206 28.08 -37.54 -25.45
C ARG A 206 28.00 -38.11 -26.87
N GLY A 207 26.97 -37.79 -27.63
CA GLY A 207 26.78 -38.22 -29.01
C GLY A 207 27.84 -37.64 -29.95
N SER A 208 28.14 -36.35 -29.82
CA SER A 208 29.23 -35.70 -30.56
C SER A 208 30.59 -36.32 -30.23
N LYS A 209 30.87 -36.60 -28.96
CA LYS A 209 32.09 -37.30 -28.55
C LYS A 209 32.17 -38.71 -29.14
N ALA A 210 31.12 -39.51 -29.01
CA ALA A 210 31.09 -40.87 -29.54
C ALA A 210 31.24 -40.90 -31.06
N GLN A 211 30.66 -39.94 -31.78
CA GLN A 211 30.83 -39.80 -33.23
C GLN A 211 32.27 -39.45 -33.61
N ALA A 212 32.92 -38.54 -32.86
CA ALA A 212 34.32 -38.20 -33.06
C ALA A 212 35.23 -39.41 -32.80
N ASP A 213 35.01 -40.13 -31.69
CA ASP A 213 35.76 -41.35 -31.34
C ASP A 213 35.57 -42.43 -32.42
N TYR A 214 34.35 -42.63 -32.92
CA TYR A 214 34.09 -43.56 -34.02
C TYR A 214 34.86 -43.19 -35.29
N LEU A 215 34.78 -41.93 -35.74
CA LEU A 215 35.52 -41.49 -36.94
C LEU A 215 37.04 -41.62 -36.76
N ALA A 216 37.58 -41.39 -35.57
CA ALA A 216 38.99 -41.61 -35.26
C ALA A 216 39.38 -43.08 -35.40
N THR A 217 38.59 -44.02 -34.86
CA THR A 217 38.85 -45.47 -35.00
C THR A 217 38.76 -45.93 -36.45
N VAL A 218 37.81 -45.40 -37.24
CA VAL A 218 37.70 -45.68 -38.68
C VAL A 218 38.94 -45.19 -39.42
N ALA A 219 39.40 -43.97 -39.15
CA ALA A 219 40.61 -43.42 -39.77
C ALA A 219 41.85 -44.25 -39.41
N GLU A 220 42.00 -44.68 -38.16
CA GLU A 220 43.10 -45.56 -37.73
C GLU A 220 43.04 -46.92 -38.43
N GLY A 221 41.85 -47.52 -38.55
CA GLY A 221 41.63 -48.76 -39.29
C GLY A 221 41.98 -48.64 -40.77
N MET A 222 41.57 -47.54 -41.41
CA MET A 222 41.94 -47.24 -42.80
C MET A 222 43.45 -47.05 -42.96
N ASN A 223 44.10 -46.36 -42.03
CA ASN A 223 45.55 -46.17 -42.04
C ASN A 223 46.30 -47.52 -41.91
N LYS A 224 45.87 -48.38 -40.99
CA LYS A 224 46.43 -49.74 -40.85
C LYS A 224 46.21 -50.57 -42.13
N LYS A 225 45.03 -50.48 -42.75
CA LYS A 225 44.74 -51.16 -44.03
C LYS A 225 45.63 -50.67 -45.16
N LEU A 226 45.83 -49.35 -45.28
CA LEU A 226 46.78 -48.76 -46.24
C LEU A 226 48.20 -49.25 -45.99
N GLY A 227 48.64 -49.33 -44.73
CA GLY A 227 49.95 -49.88 -44.37
C GLY A 227 50.13 -51.34 -44.82
N ILE A 228 49.10 -52.19 -44.65
CA ILE A 228 49.13 -53.58 -45.12
C ILE A 228 49.17 -53.62 -46.66
N GLN A 229 48.33 -52.86 -47.34
CA GLN A 229 48.32 -52.81 -48.81
C GLN A 229 49.66 -52.32 -49.36
N HIS A 230 50.26 -51.32 -48.73
CA HIS A 230 51.58 -50.83 -49.07
C HIS A 230 52.65 -51.92 -48.90
N ALA A 231 52.65 -52.64 -47.77
CA ALA A 231 53.55 -53.76 -47.54
C ALA A 231 53.36 -54.91 -48.55
N GLN A 232 52.11 -55.24 -48.91
CA GLN A 232 51.78 -56.23 -49.93
C GLN A 232 52.28 -55.82 -51.32
N LEU A 233 52.10 -54.56 -51.71
CA LEU A 233 52.62 -54.04 -52.98
C LEU A 233 54.15 -54.09 -53.01
N LEU A 234 54.82 -53.73 -51.92
CA LEU A 234 56.27 -53.87 -51.81
C LEU A 234 56.72 -55.34 -51.97
N GLN A 235 55.96 -56.31 -51.45
CA GLN A 235 56.22 -57.75 -51.65
C GLN A 235 56.01 -58.23 -53.08
N GLN A 236 55.09 -57.64 -53.83
CA GLN A 236 54.86 -58.00 -55.23
C GLN A 236 55.89 -57.38 -56.17
N VAL A 237 56.42 -56.21 -55.83
CA VAL A 237 57.36 -55.44 -56.68
C VAL A 237 58.82 -55.77 -56.38
N TYR A 238 59.17 -56.08 -55.14
CA TYR A 238 60.56 -56.36 -54.73
C TYR A 238 60.79 -57.83 -54.39
N THR A 239 61.84 -58.42 -54.96
CA THR A 239 62.34 -59.75 -54.59
C THR A 239 62.80 -59.78 -53.13
N PRO A 240 62.74 -60.94 -52.45
CA PRO A 240 62.98 -61.04 -51.00
C PRO A 240 64.36 -60.50 -50.57
N GLU A 241 65.38 -60.64 -51.40
CA GLU A 241 66.74 -60.11 -51.15
C GLU A 241 66.80 -58.57 -51.10
N MET A 242 65.97 -57.87 -51.88
CA MET A 242 65.92 -56.39 -51.89
C MET A 242 65.11 -55.84 -50.69
N GLN A 243 64.23 -56.65 -50.10
CA GLN A 243 63.44 -56.25 -48.94
C GLN A 243 64.25 -56.25 -47.64
N ASP A 244 65.21 -57.16 -47.51
CA ASP A 244 66.11 -57.21 -46.34
C ASP A 244 67.10 -56.04 -46.34
N LEU A 245 67.53 -55.59 -47.53
CA LEU A 245 68.35 -54.38 -47.69
C LEU A 245 67.60 -53.08 -47.31
N LEU A 246 66.29 -53.01 -47.53
CA LEU A 246 65.46 -51.84 -47.21
C LEU A 246 65.03 -51.75 -45.74
N LYS A 247 65.01 -52.87 -44.99
CA LYS A 247 64.66 -52.89 -43.55
C LYS A 247 65.86 -52.68 -42.63
N GLY A 248 67.08 -52.80 -43.15
CA GLY A 248 68.34 -52.73 -42.41
C GLY A 248 69.06 -51.37 -42.42
N GLY A 249 68.45 -50.31 -42.95
CA GLY A 249 68.94 -48.93 -42.92
C GLY A 249 67.93 -47.99 -42.26
#